data_AF-A0AAV9NA02-F1
#
_entry.id   AF-A0AAV9NA02-F1
#
_cell.length_a   1.000
_cell.length_b   1.000
_cell.length_c   1.000
_cell.angle_alpha   90.00
_cell.angle_beta   90.00
_cell.angle_gamma   90.00
#
_symmetry.space_group_name_H-M   'P 1'
#
loop_
_entity.id
_entity.type
_entity.pdbx_description
1 polymer ?
#
loop_
_entity_poly.entity_id
_entity_poly.type
_entity_poly.pdbx_seq_one_letter_code
_entity_poly.pdbx_strand_id
1 'polypeptide(L)'
;MSHLSIEKSKARYVGLKYTHAHPDLGELTGRLVELERFSKAKVVQFCSIPFARIPKRFLPSIKLEKIPQNFDERPYREFTEFGAGCPQTGASSPAWWLPQGGPLADDLGLEYNEFTCLTVSISAPVASLTSASRSKVPVMVYVHGGGLAEGVGHIDGLHSNASIASYACSISQPVVVVNIGYRLNWFGGLVCQDLLDEYSAGNVQGHHGPFNLFLQDQRNAFSWIHTFIGGFGGDVSNITAFGESAGSVSLVYHICGSPTRLFDRAILQSGVIMGNTSFEVKDKEYQDMLKHFEIEGNTSGERLEKLRQVDAAALAQYPGIFMCPFVGPIPGISEADSLFTCGPPTVANQTGLIAACPWLGDMIIGDVFWEGDITLPGLRNRSHAALVESMMAVFPSVHAEAVLSEYELDVSTKVDEVRSWAQTSKLMGDLIFSAEIERLTYKLGLAEHRRIYRYSFGLSNPIPGSLHSFATGHHFIDILFLFLTLIDRYPTHRNKWYQRQAMVTARRWISFAHGQAPWEAYIAEAEGVANAKIAICNDIVGWTTRTIAEDEEISENDPWGPRRYGGLRAIIAALDALRSAEESEEKYCQKIQQIKLFSWGF
;
A
#
# COMPACT_ATOMS: atom_id res chain seq x y z
N MET A 1 42.69 2.32 -2.97
CA MET A 1 42.75 3.29 -4.08
C MET A 1 41.75 2.82 -5.12
N SER A 2 40.61 3.49 -5.24
CA SER A 2 39.52 3.13 -6.15
C SER A 2 39.71 3.86 -7.49
N HIS A 3 39.65 3.12 -8.60
CA HIS A 3 39.70 3.67 -9.95
C HIS A 3 38.28 3.91 -10.48
N LEU A 4 37.97 5.17 -10.83
CA LEU A 4 36.77 5.56 -11.59
C LEU A 4 37.07 5.42 -13.09
N SER A 5 36.30 4.64 -13.85
CA SER A 5 36.19 4.77 -15.30
C SER A 5 34.87 5.47 -15.62
N ILE A 6 34.89 6.39 -16.60
CA ILE A 6 33.74 7.25 -16.94
C ILE A 6 33.33 6.94 -18.38
N GLU A 7 32.20 6.25 -18.56
CA GLU A 7 31.42 6.27 -19.80
C GLU A 7 30.10 7.00 -19.54
N LYS A 8 29.78 8.00 -20.37
CA LYS A 8 28.54 8.77 -20.28
C LYS A 8 27.45 8.11 -21.13
N SER A 9 26.54 7.36 -20.49
CA SER A 9 25.28 6.91 -21.08
C SER A 9 24.17 7.95 -20.86
N LYS A 10 23.20 8.00 -21.78
CA LYS A 10 22.02 8.91 -21.76
C LYS A 10 20.85 8.40 -20.91
N ALA A 11 20.99 7.28 -20.20
CA ALA A 11 20.03 6.83 -19.19
C ALA A 11 20.28 7.57 -17.85
N ARG A 12 19.22 7.98 -17.15
CA ARG A 12 19.33 8.80 -15.93
C ARG A 12 19.96 8.01 -14.77
N TYR A 13 19.86 6.68 -14.78
CA TYR A 13 20.40 5.79 -13.75
C TYR A 13 21.46 4.78 -14.24
N VAL A 14 22.16 5.06 -15.36
CA VAL A 14 23.50 4.47 -15.61
C VAL A 14 24.53 5.30 -14.85
N GLY A 15 24.42 5.25 -13.53
CA GLY A 15 25.24 6.03 -12.60
C GLY A 15 26.62 5.42 -12.39
N LEU A 16 27.51 6.20 -11.77
CA LEU A 16 28.79 5.69 -11.28
C LEU A 16 28.53 4.51 -10.33
N LYS A 17 29.27 3.42 -10.50
CA LYS A 17 29.16 2.26 -9.58
C LYS A 17 29.79 2.61 -8.23
N TYR A 18 29.17 2.13 -7.16
CA TYR A 18 29.70 2.21 -5.79
C TYR A 18 29.68 0.82 -5.17
N THR A 19 30.85 0.33 -4.75
CA THR A 19 30.96 -0.95 -4.03
C THR A 19 31.05 -0.69 -2.55
N HIS A 20 30.07 -1.22 -1.81
CA HIS A 20 29.96 -1.16 -0.36
C HIS A 20 30.35 -2.49 0.26
N ALA A 21 31.26 -2.49 1.23
CA ALA A 21 31.60 -3.67 2.00
C ALA A 21 30.64 -3.82 3.18
N HIS A 22 29.51 -4.50 2.98
CA HIS A 22 28.55 -4.79 4.03
C HIS A 22 29.15 -5.81 5.03
N PRO A 23 29.02 -5.60 6.34
CA PRO A 23 29.61 -6.50 7.36
C PRO A 23 29.16 -7.97 7.22
N ASP A 24 27.86 -8.20 7.03
CA ASP A 24 27.31 -9.56 6.96
C ASP A 24 27.11 -10.12 5.55
N LEU A 25 26.79 -9.26 4.57
CA LEU A 25 26.49 -9.66 3.18
C LEU A 25 27.71 -9.60 2.25
N GLY A 26 28.82 -9.01 2.71
CA GLY A 26 30.04 -8.79 1.94
C GLY A 26 29.93 -7.61 0.96
N GLU A 27 30.79 -7.59 -0.06
CA GLU A 27 30.75 -6.55 -1.08
C GLU A 27 29.44 -6.55 -1.87
N LEU A 28 28.81 -5.38 -2.00
CA LEU A 28 27.61 -5.16 -2.80
C LEU A 28 27.86 -3.94 -3.69
N THR A 29 27.57 -4.05 -4.98
CA THR A 29 27.70 -2.91 -5.91
C THR A 29 26.33 -2.30 -6.18
N GLY A 30 26.21 -0.99 -5.96
CA GLY A 30 25.02 -0.19 -6.28
C GLY A 30 25.35 1.00 -7.18
N ARG A 31 24.34 1.84 -7.44
CA ARG A 31 24.46 3.08 -8.20
C ARG A 31 24.74 4.25 -7.26
N LEU A 32 25.80 5.00 -7.49
CA LEU A 32 25.99 6.31 -6.88
C LEU A 32 25.06 7.32 -7.57
N VAL A 33 24.14 7.88 -6.81
CA VAL A 33 23.17 8.87 -7.27
C VAL A 33 23.54 10.23 -6.69
N GLU A 34 23.75 11.20 -7.59
CA GLU A 34 24.00 12.61 -7.26
C GLU A 34 22.98 13.48 -7.99
N LEU A 35 21.96 13.93 -7.27
CA LEU A 35 20.90 14.77 -7.84
C LEU A 35 21.27 16.25 -7.64
N GLU A 36 21.53 16.97 -8.74
CA GLU A 36 21.96 18.38 -8.71
C GLU A 36 21.04 19.28 -7.86
N ARG A 37 19.73 18.99 -7.87
CA ARG A 37 18.71 19.73 -7.13
C ARG A 37 18.80 19.62 -5.59
N PHE A 38 19.54 18.63 -5.07
CA PHE A 38 19.63 18.36 -3.63
C PHE A 38 21.06 18.59 -3.10
N SER A 39 21.67 19.73 -3.45
CA SER A 39 22.95 20.20 -2.89
C SER A 39 24.12 19.21 -3.02
N LYS A 40 24.14 18.39 -4.08
CA LYS A 40 25.10 17.29 -4.28
C LYS A 40 25.11 16.26 -3.14
N ALA A 41 23.99 16.08 -2.45
CA ALA A 41 23.79 14.93 -1.58
C ALA A 41 24.11 13.65 -2.37
N LYS A 42 24.94 12.79 -1.77
CA LYS A 42 25.35 11.53 -2.38
C LYS A 42 24.64 10.38 -1.68
N VAL A 43 23.87 9.63 -2.44
CA VAL A 43 23.23 8.40 -1.98
C VAL A 43 23.66 7.24 -2.86
N VAL A 44 23.69 6.03 -2.30
CA VAL A 44 23.90 4.80 -3.06
C VAL A 44 22.59 4.04 -3.11
N GLN A 45 22.12 3.75 -4.32
CA GLN A 45 20.93 2.96 -4.59
C GLN A 45 21.34 1.54 -4.98
N PHE A 46 20.94 0.56 -4.17
CA PHE A 46 20.98 -0.85 -4.50
C PHE A 46 19.60 -1.25 -4.99
N CYS A 47 19.48 -1.62 -6.26
CA CYS A 47 18.20 -1.69 -6.95
C CYS A 47 17.36 -2.93 -6.64
N SER A 48 17.97 -4.08 -6.31
CA SER A 48 17.21 -5.33 -6.20
C SER A 48 18.01 -6.43 -5.48
N ILE A 49 18.16 -6.28 -4.17
CA ILE A 49 18.82 -7.27 -3.31
C ILE A 49 17.79 -8.35 -2.94
N PRO A 50 18.06 -9.65 -3.18
CA PRO A 50 17.12 -10.70 -2.81
C PRO A 50 17.05 -10.88 -1.28
N PHE A 51 15.84 -10.88 -0.73
CA PHE A 51 15.63 -11.11 0.71
C PHE A 51 15.08 -12.50 1.03
N ALA A 52 14.46 -13.17 0.05
CA ALA A 52 13.91 -14.50 0.20
C ALA A 52 13.95 -15.26 -1.12
N ARG A 53 13.84 -16.59 -1.06
CA ARG A 53 13.65 -17.46 -2.23
C ARG A 53 12.32 -18.18 -2.15
N ILE A 54 11.74 -18.47 -3.32
CA ILE A 54 10.51 -19.26 -3.42
C ILE A 54 10.89 -20.68 -3.82
N PRO A 55 10.69 -21.70 -2.96
CA PRO A 55 11.11 -23.06 -3.26
C PRO A 55 10.25 -23.70 -4.36
N LYS A 56 8.96 -23.34 -4.42
CA LYS A 56 7.99 -23.83 -5.40
C LYS A 56 6.81 -22.87 -5.42
N ARG A 57 6.13 -22.73 -6.56
CA ARG A 57 4.91 -21.91 -6.68
C ARG A 57 3.88 -22.34 -5.61
N PHE A 58 3.26 -21.34 -4.98
CA PHE A 58 2.31 -21.44 -3.87
C PHE A 58 2.86 -21.95 -2.53
N LEU A 59 4.18 -22.07 -2.37
CA LEU A 59 4.77 -22.37 -1.07
C LEU A 59 5.28 -21.11 -0.35
N PRO A 60 5.33 -21.11 0.99
CA PRO A 60 5.99 -20.07 1.77
C PRO A 60 7.41 -19.78 1.27
N SER A 61 7.78 -18.50 1.25
CA SER A 61 9.13 -18.10 0.90
C SER A 61 10.09 -18.34 2.08
N ILE A 62 11.36 -18.56 1.77
CA ILE A 62 12.41 -18.82 2.76
C ILE A 62 13.34 -17.61 2.78
N LYS A 63 13.43 -16.91 3.92
CA LYS A 63 14.36 -15.78 4.12
C LYS A 63 15.79 -16.21 3.79
N LEU A 64 16.50 -15.37 3.06
CA LEU A 64 17.90 -15.57 2.71
C LEU A 64 18.80 -14.96 3.79
N GLU A 65 19.74 -15.75 4.30
CA GLU A 65 20.76 -15.27 5.26
C GLU A 65 22.04 -14.78 4.58
N LYS A 66 22.15 -14.98 3.25
CA LYS A 66 23.29 -14.58 2.43
C LYS A 66 22.84 -14.30 1.00
N ILE A 67 23.61 -13.49 0.28
CA ILE A 67 23.39 -13.26 -1.15
C ILE A 67 23.69 -14.56 -1.92
N PRO A 68 22.69 -15.16 -2.60
CA PRO A 68 22.87 -16.38 -3.38
C PRO A 68 23.76 -16.11 -4.60
N GLN A 69 24.52 -17.13 -5.02
CA GLN A 69 25.45 -17.00 -6.15
C GLN A 69 24.73 -16.79 -7.48
N ASN A 70 23.56 -17.42 -7.63
CA ASN A 70 22.64 -17.19 -8.74
C ASN A 70 21.24 -17.01 -8.15
N PHE A 71 20.56 -15.95 -8.55
CA PHE A 71 19.17 -15.66 -8.16
C PHE A 71 18.32 -15.44 -9.40
N ASP A 72 18.76 -14.53 -10.27
CA ASP A 72 18.07 -14.08 -11.47
C ASP A 72 19.07 -13.81 -12.59
N GLU A 73 20.11 -14.63 -12.68
CA GLU A 73 21.12 -14.62 -13.75
C GLU A 73 21.99 -13.35 -13.84
N ARG A 74 21.74 -12.34 -12.98
CA ARG A 74 22.57 -11.14 -12.91
C ARG A 74 23.99 -11.44 -12.39
N PRO A 75 24.98 -10.59 -12.70
CA PRO A 75 26.31 -10.69 -12.10
C PRO A 75 26.27 -10.70 -10.57
N TYR A 76 27.01 -11.62 -9.95
CA TYR A 76 26.98 -11.81 -8.51
C TYR A 76 27.29 -10.52 -7.74
N ARG A 77 26.39 -10.16 -6.80
CA ARG A 77 26.48 -8.94 -5.96
C ARG A 77 26.39 -7.61 -6.70
N GLU A 78 25.95 -7.62 -7.95
CA GLU A 78 25.72 -6.42 -8.75
C GLU A 78 24.25 -5.99 -8.68
N PHE A 79 23.95 -4.95 -7.91
CA PHE A 79 22.59 -4.43 -7.67
C PHE A 79 22.39 -3.06 -8.32
N THR A 80 22.91 -2.91 -9.54
CA THR A 80 22.79 -1.68 -10.34
C THR A 80 21.63 -1.73 -11.32
N GLU A 81 20.74 -2.70 -11.25
CA GLU A 81 19.59 -2.87 -12.13
C GLU A 81 18.38 -3.36 -11.33
N PHE A 82 17.21 -2.88 -11.72
CA PHE A 82 15.94 -3.32 -11.16
C PHE A 82 15.69 -4.78 -11.54
N GLY A 83 15.31 -5.59 -10.56
CA GLY A 83 14.98 -7.00 -10.80
C GLY A 83 13.55 -7.16 -11.28
N ALA A 84 13.10 -8.42 -11.32
CA ALA A 84 11.75 -8.74 -11.75
C ALA A 84 10.68 -8.25 -10.77
N GLY A 85 9.52 -7.84 -11.29
CA GLY A 85 8.27 -7.75 -10.54
C GLY A 85 7.58 -9.10 -10.43
N CYS A 86 6.58 -9.22 -9.54
CA CYS A 86 5.71 -10.39 -9.53
C CYS A 86 4.81 -10.38 -10.77
N PRO A 87 4.59 -11.52 -11.47
CA PRO A 87 3.72 -11.59 -12.64
C PRO A 87 2.32 -11.02 -12.35
N GLN A 88 1.84 -10.15 -13.24
CA GLN A 88 0.63 -9.33 -13.09
C GLN A 88 0.20 -8.74 -14.45
N THR A 89 -1.04 -8.24 -14.53
CA THR A 89 -1.59 -7.56 -15.72
C THR A 89 -1.46 -6.03 -15.67
N GLY A 90 -1.33 -5.45 -14.47
CA GLY A 90 -1.26 -4.00 -14.25
C GLY A 90 -0.03 -3.36 -14.86
N ALA A 91 1.09 -3.35 -14.12
CA ALA A 91 2.30 -2.64 -14.52
C ALA A 91 2.92 -3.12 -15.86
N SER A 92 2.46 -4.26 -16.40
CA SER A 92 2.84 -4.77 -17.73
C SER A 92 2.11 -4.05 -18.87
N SER A 93 1.03 -3.33 -18.59
CA SER A 93 0.27 -2.52 -19.54
C SER A 93 0.73 -1.06 -19.55
N PRO A 94 1.00 -0.44 -20.73
CA PRO A 94 1.30 0.99 -20.81
C PRO A 94 0.22 1.87 -20.17
N ALA A 95 -1.04 1.44 -20.21
CA ALA A 95 -2.16 2.19 -19.63
C ALA A 95 -2.05 2.35 -18.12
N TRP A 96 -1.44 1.39 -17.42
CA TRP A 96 -1.23 1.43 -15.98
C TRP A 96 -0.36 2.61 -15.56
N TRP A 97 0.61 2.98 -16.41
CA TRP A 97 1.57 4.06 -16.18
C TRP A 97 1.05 5.45 -16.55
N LEU A 98 0.00 5.54 -17.38
CA LEU A 98 -0.47 6.82 -17.91
C LEU A 98 -0.92 7.78 -16.80
N PRO A 99 -1.71 7.35 -15.78
CA PRO A 99 -2.09 8.20 -14.65
C PRO A 99 -0.91 8.81 -13.90
N GLN A 100 0.22 8.11 -13.82
CA GLN A 100 1.43 8.53 -13.10
C GLN A 100 2.48 9.13 -14.03
N GLY A 101 2.11 9.35 -15.30
CA GLY A 101 2.87 10.10 -16.30
C GLY A 101 3.95 9.31 -17.02
N GLY A 102 3.81 7.99 -17.04
CA GLY A 102 4.57 7.04 -17.84
C GLY A 102 5.71 6.36 -17.06
N PRO A 103 6.35 5.34 -17.63
CA PRO A 103 7.63 4.82 -17.12
C PRO A 103 8.78 5.81 -17.41
N LEU A 104 9.84 5.78 -16.60
CA LEU A 104 11.14 6.36 -16.99
C LEU A 104 11.90 5.39 -17.89
N ALA A 105 12.97 5.89 -18.54
CA ALA A 105 13.80 5.05 -19.42
C ALA A 105 14.34 3.80 -18.71
N ASP A 106 14.73 3.94 -17.44
CA ASP A 106 15.26 2.83 -16.63
C ASP A 106 14.16 1.92 -16.05
N ASP A 107 12.89 2.29 -16.20
CA ASP A 107 11.74 1.44 -15.85
C ASP A 107 11.22 0.64 -17.06
N LEU A 108 11.70 0.95 -18.28
CA LEU A 108 11.30 0.24 -19.49
C LEU A 108 11.90 -1.17 -19.52
N GLY A 109 11.13 -2.13 -20.03
CA GLY A 109 11.57 -3.52 -20.12
C GLY A 109 11.58 -4.25 -18.78
N LEU A 110 10.81 -3.76 -17.78
CA LEU A 110 10.64 -4.46 -16.51
C LEU A 110 10.21 -5.91 -16.75
N GLU A 111 11.01 -6.83 -16.22
CA GLU A 111 10.74 -8.26 -16.29
C GLU A 111 9.78 -8.69 -15.18
N TYR A 112 9.11 -9.82 -15.40
CA TYR A 112 8.18 -10.41 -14.43
C TYR A 112 8.50 -11.88 -14.23
N ASN A 113 8.78 -12.26 -12.98
CA ASN A 113 9.15 -13.62 -12.64
C ASN A 113 8.77 -13.91 -11.19
N GLU A 114 7.94 -14.93 -11.00
CA GLU A 114 7.42 -15.27 -9.67
C GLU A 114 8.53 -15.69 -8.69
N PHE A 115 9.62 -16.30 -9.15
CA PHE A 115 10.67 -16.85 -8.30
C PHE A 115 11.74 -15.83 -7.91
N THR A 116 11.86 -14.73 -8.65
CA THR A 116 12.91 -13.72 -8.47
C THR A 116 12.37 -12.33 -8.11
N CYS A 117 11.06 -12.20 -7.87
CA CYS A 117 10.43 -10.93 -7.48
C CYS A 117 10.61 -10.53 -6.00
N LEU A 118 11.14 -11.41 -5.15
CA LEU A 118 11.32 -11.16 -3.71
C LEU A 118 12.62 -10.41 -3.42
N THR A 119 12.61 -9.12 -3.77
CA THR A 119 13.78 -8.23 -3.62
C THR A 119 13.46 -6.96 -2.85
N VAL A 120 14.49 -6.34 -2.27
CA VAL A 120 14.43 -5.00 -1.70
C VAL A 120 15.31 -4.06 -2.50
N SER A 121 14.85 -2.81 -2.66
CA SER A 121 15.67 -1.71 -3.14
C SER A 121 16.03 -0.81 -1.97
N ILE A 122 17.31 -0.45 -1.82
CA ILE A 122 17.80 0.33 -0.69
C ILE A 122 18.53 1.56 -1.20
N SER A 123 18.12 2.74 -0.77
CA SER A 123 18.86 3.99 -0.95
C SER A 123 19.42 4.47 0.37
N ALA A 124 20.74 4.51 0.48
CA ALA A 124 21.46 4.88 1.70
C ALA A 124 22.37 6.09 1.47
N PRO A 125 22.44 7.05 2.42
CA PRO A 125 23.42 8.14 2.34
C PRO A 125 24.85 7.60 2.32
N VAL A 126 25.71 8.12 1.44
CA VAL A 126 27.13 7.69 1.39
C VAL A 126 27.82 7.85 2.74
N ALA A 127 27.51 8.92 3.47
CA ALA A 127 28.05 9.16 4.81
C ALA A 127 27.76 7.98 5.76
N SER A 128 26.56 7.40 5.68
CA SER A 128 26.12 6.26 6.50
C SER A 128 26.78 4.92 6.13
N LEU A 129 27.32 4.81 4.91
CA LEU A 129 28.02 3.61 4.42
C LEU A 129 29.52 3.60 4.76
N THR A 130 30.08 4.74 5.16
CA THR A 130 31.50 4.86 5.50
C THR A 130 31.74 4.59 6.99
N SER A 131 32.80 3.85 7.33
CA SER A 131 33.12 3.42 8.71
C SER A 131 33.34 4.56 9.72
N ALA A 132 33.48 5.81 9.25
CA ALA A 132 33.62 7.00 10.07
C ALA A 132 32.28 7.46 10.70
N SER A 133 31.14 7.10 10.13
CA SER A 133 29.81 7.45 10.66
C SER A 133 29.32 6.39 11.63
N ARG A 134 29.47 6.63 12.95
CA ARG A 134 28.86 5.79 13.98
C ARG A 134 27.36 6.07 14.21
N SER A 135 26.82 7.14 13.63
CA SER A 135 25.40 7.49 13.80
C SER A 135 24.55 6.73 12.78
N LYS A 136 23.77 5.77 13.27
CA LYS A 136 22.69 5.15 12.50
C LYS A 136 21.59 6.18 12.23
N VAL A 137 20.91 6.06 11.09
CA VAL A 137 19.83 6.98 10.68
C VAL A 137 18.49 6.24 10.58
N PRO A 138 17.34 6.91 10.71
CA PRO A 138 16.04 6.25 10.59
C PRO A 138 15.87 5.50 9.27
N VAL A 139 15.10 4.41 9.31
CA VAL A 139 14.77 3.61 8.12
C VAL A 139 13.32 3.86 7.75
N MET A 140 13.05 4.23 6.50
CA MET A 140 11.71 4.31 5.93
C MET A 140 11.48 3.13 5.00
N VAL A 141 10.46 2.31 5.26
CA VAL A 141 10.18 1.08 4.49
C VAL A 141 8.85 1.22 3.77
N TYR A 142 8.86 1.21 2.44
CA TYR A 142 7.69 1.30 1.60
C TYR A 142 7.13 -0.07 1.23
N VAL A 143 5.84 -0.27 1.47
CA VAL A 143 5.05 -1.39 0.97
C VAL A 143 4.08 -0.85 -0.08
N HIS A 144 4.24 -1.28 -1.33
CA HIS A 144 3.48 -0.71 -2.45
C HIS A 144 2.00 -1.13 -2.44
N GLY A 145 1.15 -0.31 -3.07
CA GLY A 145 -0.27 -0.59 -3.30
C GLY A 145 -0.52 -1.45 -4.55
N GLY A 146 -1.79 -1.50 -5.00
CA GLY A 146 -2.22 -2.25 -6.19
C GLY A 146 -3.15 -3.45 -5.90
N GLY A 147 -4.00 -3.33 -4.87
CA GLY A 147 -5.05 -4.32 -4.57
C GLY A 147 -4.54 -5.72 -4.17
N LEU A 148 -3.25 -5.86 -3.85
CA LEU A 148 -2.55 -7.16 -3.76
C LEU A 148 -2.58 -7.98 -5.06
N ALA A 149 -2.98 -7.38 -6.18
CA ALA A 149 -3.10 -8.03 -7.49
C ALA A 149 -1.98 -7.59 -8.46
N GLU A 150 -1.55 -6.35 -8.32
CA GLU A 150 -0.59 -5.65 -9.18
C GLU A 150 0.24 -4.64 -8.36
N GLY A 151 1.18 -3.96 -9.01
CA GLY A 151 2.09 -2.98 -8.42
C GLY A 151 3.55 -3.42 -8.47
N VAL A 152 4.44 -2.42 -8.37
CA VAL A 152 5.91 -2.62 -8.37
C VAL A 152 6.54 -1.65 -7.39
N GLY A 153 7.20 -2.17 -6.35
CA GLY A 153 7.83 -1.35 -5.32
C GLY A 153 9.15 -0.71 -5.75
N HIS A 154 9.88 -1.31 -6.67
CA HIS A 154 11.29 -1.00 -6.93
C HIS A 154 11.54 -0.21 -8.24
N ILE A 155 10.62 0.66 -8.66
CA ILE A 155 10.76 1.46 -9.89
C ILE A 155 10.93 2.95 -9.57
N ASP A 156 11.79 3.65 -10.30
CA ASP A 156 12.09 5.06 -10.03
C ASP A 156 11.02 6.01 -10.58
N GLY A 157 10.30 5.62 -11.64
CA GLY A 157 9.25 6.45 -12.23
C GLY A 157 8.08 6.73 -11.30
N LEU A 158 7.88 5.89 -10.28
CA LEU A 158 6.79 6.01 -9.31
C LEU A 158 7.29 6.08 -7.86
N HIS A 159 8.25 5.24 -7.49
CA HIS A 159 8.67 5.03 -6.10
C HIS A 159 10.17 5.30 -5.88
N SER A 160 10.71 6.40 -6.43
CA SER A 160 12.15 6.69 -6.35
C SER A 160 12.65 6.89 -4.91
N ASN A 161 13.15 5.82 -4.32
CA ASN A 161 13.72 5.84 -2.97
C ASN A 161 14.99 6.71 -2.89
N ALA A 162 15.74 6.83 -3.99
CA ALA A 162 16.95 7.66 -4.08
C ALA A 162 16.62 9.15 -4.02
N SER A 163 15.49 9.56 -4.62
CA SER A 163 15.03 10.96 -4.59
C SER A 163 14.67 11.41 -3.17
N ILE A 164 13.88 10.61 -2.44
CA ILE A 164 13.55 10.89 -1.03
C ILE A 164 14.82 10.91 -0.17
N ALA A 165 15.68 9.88 -0.28
CA ALA A 165 16.90 9.80 0.52
C ALA A 165 17.85 10.99 0.27
N SER A 166 17.98 11.42 -0.99
CA SER A 166 18.80 12.59 -1.36
C SER A 166 18.21 13.88 -0.80
N TYR A 167 16.89 14.05 -0.88
CA TYR A 167 16.22 15.21 -0.31
C TYR A 167 16.39 15.26 1.22
N ALA A 168 16.21 14.13 1.89
CA ALA A 168 16.39 13.98 3.33
C ALA A 168 17.80 14.41 3.77
N CYS A 169 18.84 14.02 3.02
CA CYS A 169 20.20 14.50 3.24
C CYS A 169 20.33 16.02 3.08
N SER A 170 19.69 16.61 2.05
CA SER A 170 19.77 18.05 1.76
C SER A 170 19.12 18.93 2.83
N ILE A 171 18.20 18.38 3.63
CA ILE A 171 17.55 19.07 4.76
C ILE A 171 18.13 18.64 6.12
N SER A 172 19.30 17.99 6.13
CA SER A 172 19.99 17.52 7.34
C SER A 172 19.17 16.54 8.20
N GLN A 173 18.30 15.75 7.56
CA GLN A 173 17.54 14.67 8.18
C GLN A 173 17.75 13.37 7.39
N PRO A 174 19.00 12.86 7.29
CA PRO A 174 19.27 11.67 6.48
C PRO A 174 18.42 10.48 6.93
N VAL A 175 17.99 9.66 5.97
CA VAL A 175 17.26 8.42 6.19
C VAL A 175 17.76 7.36 5.21
N VAL A 176 17.66 6.08 5.59
CA VAL A 176 17.72 4.96 4.63
C VAL A 176 16.31 4.69 4.15
N VAL A 177 16.09 4.63 2.84
CA VAL A 177 14.77 4.32 2.26
C VAL A 177 14.81 2.96 1.59
N VAL A 178 13.87 2.09 1.95
CA VAL A 178 13.76 0.71 1.47
C VAL A 178 12.40 0.53 0.79
N ASN A 179 12.38 -0.07 -0.40
CA ASN A 179 11.14 -0.51 -1.04
C ASN A 179 11.15 -2.04 -1.13
N ILE A 180 10.00 -2.69 -0.91
CA ILE A 180 9.87 -4.16 -0.91
C ILE A 180 9.10 -4.62 -2.15
N GLY A 181 9.64 -5.61 -2.86
CA GLY A 181 8.90 -6.44 -3.82
C GLY A 181 8.37 -7.71 -3.15
N TYR A 182 7.12 -8.07 -3.43
CA TYR A 182 6.48 -9.25 -2.84
C TYR A 182 5.54 -9.91 -3.86
N ARG A 183 5.10 -11.15 -3.59
CA ARG A 183 4.14 -11.83 -4.48
C ARG A 183 2.78 -11.14 -4.49
N LEU A 184 2.08 -11.25 -5.61
CA LEU A 184 0.79 -10.66 -5.86
C LEU A 184 -0.18 -11.71 -6.41
N ASN A 185 -1.46 -11.33 -6.52
CA ASN A 185 -2.56 -12.12 -7.09
C ASN A 185 -2.54 -13.59 -6.61
N TRP A 186 -2.75 -14.55 -7.50
CA TRP A 186 -2.75 -15.97 -7.18
C TRP A 186 -1.41 -16.51 -6.69
N PHE A 187 -0.29 -15.91 -7.07
CA PHE A 187 1.03 -16.32 -6.55
C PHE A 187 1.13 -16.10 -5.04
N GLY A 188 0.53 -15.00 -4.55
CA GLY A 188 0.55 -14.60 -3.15
C GLY A 188 -0.71 -14.98 -2.35
N GLY A 189 -1.86 -15.11 -3.02
CA GLY A 189 -3.19 -15.08 -2.40
C GLY A 189 -4.04 -16.33 -2.58
N LEU A 190 -3.47 -17.42 -3.10
CA LEU A 190 -4.20 -18.69 -3.22
C LEU A 190 -4.53 -19.27 -1.83
N VAL A 191 -5.80 -19.60 -1.62
CA VAL A 191 -6.32 -20.25 -0.42
C VAL A 191 -7.27 -21.35 -0.87
N CYS A 192 -6.96 -22.60 -0.55
CA CYS A 192 -7.77 -23.75 -0.94
C CYS A 192 -7.46 -25.00 -0.11
N GLN A 193 -8.33 -25.99 -0.20
CA GLN A 193 -8.16 -27.28 0.46
C GLN A 193 -6.92 -28.02 -0.02
N ASP A 194 -6.58 -27.93 -1.30
CA ASP A 194 -5.44 -28.70 -1.83
C ASP A 194 -4.10 -28.23 -1.24
N LEU A 195 -3.92 -26.92 -1.05
CA LEU A 195 -2.75 -26.37 -0.38
C LEU A 195 -2.72 -26.75 1.11
N LEU A 196 -3.88 -26.79 1.76
CA LEU A 196 -3.99 -27.22 3.15
C LEU A 196 -3.59 -28.69 3.32
N ASP A 197 -4.01 -29.56 2.40
CA ASP A 197 -3.64 -30.96 2.40
C ASP A 197 -2.12 -31.15 2.19
N GLU A 198 -1.52 -30.41 1.24
CA GLU A 198 -0.07 -30.46 0.98
C GLU A 198 0.73 -30.00 2.20
N TYR A 199 0.28 -28.94 2.87
CA TYR A 199 0.89 -28.45 4.11
C TYR A 199 0.77 -29.48 5.24
N SER A 200 -0.43 -30.02 5.45
CA SER A 200 -0.75 -30.96 6.53
C SER A 200 -0.02 -32.30 6.40
N ALA A 201 0.33 -32.70 5.17
CA ALA A 201 1.17 -33.86 4.91
C ALA A 201 2.64 -33.68 5.37
N GLY A 202 3.03 -32.50 5.87
CA GLY A 202 4.40 -32.20 6.31
C GLY A 202 5.38 -31.94 5.16
N ASN A 203 4.85 -31.79 3.93
CA ASN A 203 5.66 -31.55 2.74
C ASN A 203 6.09 -30.08 2.60
N VAL A 204 5.55 -29.20 3.44
CA VAL A 204 5.81 -27.75 3.42
C VAL A 204 6.35 -27.33 4.78
N GLN A 205 7.42 -26.55 4.78
CA GLN A 205 7.97 -25.91 5.97
C GLN A 205 7.55 -24.43 5.99
N GLY A 206 6.98 -23.96 7.10
CA GLY A 206 6.61 -22.56 7.30
C GLY A 206 5.99 -22.35 8.69
N HIS A 207 6.19 -21.16 9.27
CA HIS A 207 5.74 -20.84 10.63
C HIS A 207 4.40 -20.06 10.71
N HIS A 208 3.65 -19.98 9.60
CA HIS A 208 2.44 -19.15 9.50
C HIS A 208 1.30 -19.81 8.69
N GLY A 209 1.36 -21.13 8.49
CA GLY A 209 0.45 -21.85 7.62
C GLY A 209 0.68 -21.63 6.11
N PRO A 210 -0.18 -22.22 5.25
CA PRO A 210 0.01 -22.22 3.80
C PRO A 210 -0.51 -20.96 3.06
N PHE A 211 -1.19 -20.04 3.76
CA PHE A 211 -1.96 -18.96 3.13
C PHE A 211 -1.35 -17.57 3.32
N ASN A 212 -1.89 -16.57 2.60
CA ASN A 212 -1.47 -15.16 2.64
C ASN A 212 0.03 -14.98 2.38
N LEU A 213 0.55 -15.67 1.36
CA LEU A 213 1.96 -15.69 1.04
C LEU A 213 2.52 -14.29 0.73
N PHE A 214 1.70 -13.37 0.22
CA PHE A 214 2.08 -11.95 0.07
C PHE A 214 2.42 -11.28 1.41
N LEU A 215 1.67 -11.55 2.50
CA LEU A 215 1.99 -11.02 3.83
C LEU A 215 3.21 -11.73 4.41
N GLN A 216 3.34 -13.05 4.19
CA GLN A 216 4.51 -13.79 4.64
C GLN A 216 5.80 -13.27 3.96
N ASP A 217 5.75 -12.94 2.66
CA ASP A 217 6.87 -12.33 1.95
C ASP A 217 7.24 -10.97 2.53
N GLN A 218 6.26 -10.11 2.80
CA GLN A 218 6.50 -8.83 3.45
C GLN A 218 7.12 -8.99 4.84
N ARG A 219 6.68 -9.97 5.65
CA ARG A 219 7.30 -10.29 6.95
C ARG A 219 8.73 -10.81 6.81
N ASN A 220 9.00 -11.63 5.80
CA ASN A 220 10.36 -12.06 5.47
C ASN A 220 11.24 -10.87 5.08
N ALA A 221 10.71 -9.90 4.33
CA ALA A 221 11.43 -8.66 4.02
C ALA A 221 11.71 -7.82 5.27
N PHE A 222 10.73 -7.61 6.15
CA PHE A 222 10.97 -6.92 7.43
C PHE A 222 11.98 -7.67 8.30
N SER A 223 11.89 -9.00 8.41
CA SER A 223 12.86 -9.83 9.13
C SER A 223 14.27 -9.70 8.56
N TRP A 224 14.39 -9.68 7.22
CA TRP A 224 15.65 -9.42 6.54
C TRP A 224 16.19 -8.01 6.82
N ILE A 225 15.32 -6.99 6.79
CA ILE A 225 15.67 -5.59 7.13
C ILE A 225 16.18 -5.51 8.57
N HIS A 226 15.50 -6.12 9.56
CA HIS A 226 15.98 -6.18 10.95
C HIS A 226 17.38 -6.80 11.05
N THR A 227 17.65 -7.81 10.24
CA THR A 227 18.94 -8.52 10.26
C THR A 227 20.06 -7.67 9.64
N PHE A 228 19.80 -7.02 8.49
CA PHE A 228 20.89 -6.50 7.64
C PHE A 228 20.90 -4.98 7.48
N ILE A 229 19.82 -4.24 7.78
CA ILE A 229 19.78 -2.80 7.46
C ILE A 229 20.83 -1.97 8.21
N GLY A 230 21.30 -2.47 9.35
CA GLY A 230 22.39 -1.88 10.12
C GLY A 230 23.69 -1.75 9.32
N GLY A 231 23.98 -2.69 8.40
CA GLY A 231 25.15 -2.62 7.54
C GLY A 231 25.03 -1.60 6.40
N PHE A 232 23.82 -1.07 6.15
CA PHE A 232 23.57 0.09 5.28
C PHE A 232 23.52 1.42 6.06
N GLY A 233 23.86 1.39 7.36
CA GLY A 233 23.82 2.55 8.25
C GLY A 233 22.42 2.91 8.76
N GLY A 234 21.44 2.04 8.55
CA GLY A 234 20.08 2.20 9.08
C GLY A 234 19.97 1.82 10.56
N ASP A 235 19.05 2.47 11.26
CA ASP A 235 18.72 2.17 12.65
C ASP A 235 17.57 1.16 12.74
N VAL A 236 17.92 -0.08 13.07
CA VAL A 236 16.99 -1.19 13.34
C VAL A 236 16.03 -0.90 14.52
N SER A 237 16.36 0.06 15.38
CA SER A 237 15.48 0.51 16.47
C SER A 237 14.53 1.65 16.08
N ASN A 238 14.64 2.15 14.83
CA ASN A 238 13.85 3.26 14.34
C ASN A 238 13.42 3.05 12.88
N ILE A 239 12.46 2.15 12.69
CA ILE A 239 11.87 1.80 11.41
C ILE A 239 10.47 2.43 11.29
N THR A 240 10.26 3.23 10.26
CA THR A 240 8.94 3.76 9.88
C THR A 240 8.45 3.03 8.64
N ALA A 241 7.40 2.22 8.77
CA ALA A 241 6.75 1.61 7.63
C ALA A 241 5.70 2.57 7.04
N PHE A 242 5.64 2.67 5.73
CA PHE A 242 4.61 3.43 5.04
C PHE A 242 4.11 2.65 3.84
N GLY A 243 2.83 2.78 3.55
CA GLY A 243 2.20 2.07 2.46
C GLY A 243 0.95 2.79 2.03
N GLU A 244 0.59 2.58 0.76
CA GLU A 244 -0.62 3.16 0.18
C GLU A 244 -1.54 2.05 -0.31
N SER A 245 -2.85 2.27 -0.22
CA SER A 245 -3.88 1.33 -0.65
C SER A 245 -3.64 -0.04 -0.02
N ALA A 246 -3.58 -1.11 -0.82
CA ALA A 246 -3.23 -2.47 -0.37
C ALA A 246 -1.94 -2.58 0.46
N GLY A 247 -0.96 -1.70 0.25
CA GLY A 247 0.24 -1.63 1.07
C GLY A 247 -0.08 -1.13 2.48
N SER A 248 -0.90 -0.09 2.60
CA SER A 248 -1.44 0.39 3.88
C SER A 248 -2.28 -0.69 4.58
N VAL A 249 -3.17 -1.36 3.84
CA VAL A 249 -3.98 -2.48 4.33
C VAL A 249 -3.08 -3.58 4.91
N SER A 250 -2.00 -3.94 4.20
CA SER A 250 -1.03 -4.94 4.66
C SER A 250 -0.35 -4.51 5.97
N LEU A 251 0.05 -3.24 6.10
CA LEU A 251 0.61 -2.72 7.35
C LEU A 251 -0.37 -2.85 8.51
N VAL A 252 -1.66 -2.58 8.29
CA VAL A 252 -2.67 -2.79 9.34
C VAL A 252 -2.80 -4.27 9.74
N TYR A 253 -2.79 -5.20 8.78
CA TYR A 253 -2.76 -6.63 9.11
C TYR A 253 -1.51 -7.05 9.89
N HIS A 254 -0.36 -6.46 9.59
CA HIS A 254 0.87 -6.71 10.35
C HIS A 254 0.79 -6.18 11.79
N ILE A 255 0.21 -5.00 11.98
CA ILE A 255 0.02 -4.38 13.31
C ILE A 255 -0.95 -5.21 14.16
N CYS A 256 -2.07 -5.60 13.56
CA CYS A 256 -3.14 -6.32 14.25
C CYS A 256 -2.85 -7.81 14.45
N GLY A 257 -2.05 -8.41 13.58
CA GLY A 257 -1.95 -9.87 13.48
C GLY A 257 -1.01 -10.53 14.48
N SER A 258 0.10 -9.88 14.84
CA SER A 258 1.17 -10.53 15.61
C SER A 258 1.87 -9.58 16.56
N PRO A 259 2.28 -10.03 17.77
CA PRO A 259 3.07 -9.21 18.68
C PRO A 259 4.53 -9.07 18.23
N THR A 260 4.94 -9.75 17.14
CA THR A 260 6.29 -9.63 16.59
C THR A 260 6.50 -8.24 16.03
N ARG A 261 7.47 -7.50 16.60
CA ARG A 261 7.85 -6.17 16.14
C ARG A 261 8.43 -6.23 14.72
N LEU A 262 7.83 -5.47 13.81
CA LEU A 262 8.30 -5.32 12.42
C LEU A 262 8.79 -3.90 12.12
N PHE A 263 8.15 -2.89 12.70
CA PHE A 263 8.50 -1.48 12.59
C PHE A 263 8.10 -0.75 13.88
N ASP A 264 8.41 0.54 13.99
CA ASP A 264 8.20 1.35 15.19
C ASP A 264 7.17 2.47 14.97
N ARG A 265 6.99 2.93 13.74
CA ARG A 265 5.95 3.90 13.33
C ARG A 265 5.30 3.47 12.03
N ALA A 266 4.06 3.91 11.82
CA ALA A 266 3.31 3.60 10.60
C ALA A 266 2.78 4.87 9.92
N ILE A 267 2.78 4.88 8.59
CA ILE A 267 2.06 5.85 7.78
C ILE A 267 1.09 5.08 6.88
N LEU A 268 -0.20 5.24 7.15
CA LEU A 268 -1.29 4.54 6.50
C LEU A 268 -1.99 5.47 5.51
N GLN A 269 -1.77 5.25 4.21
CA GLN A 269 -2.29 6.10 3.14
C GLN A 269 -3.41 5.35 2.42
N SER A 270 -4.65 5.82 2.53
CA SER A 270 -5.80 5.30 1.78
C SER A 270 -6.03 3.78 1.95
N GLY A 271 -5.83 3.24 3.16
CA GLY A 271 -6.09 1.82 3.41
C GLY A 271 -6.08 1.41 4.88
N VAL A 272 -7.14 0.73 5.30
CA VAL A 272 -7.32 0.10 6.62
C VAL A 272 -7.90 -1.30 6.43
N ILE A 273 -8.29 -2.04 7.49
CA ILE A 273 -8.90 -3.36 7.27
C ILE A 273 -10.12 -3.24 6.36
N MET A 274 -10.10 -4.00 5.26
CA MET A 274 -11.13 -3.97 4.22
C MET A 274 -12.18 -5.06 4.44
N GLY A 275 -11.79 -6.26 4.89
CA GLY A 275 -12.70 -7.37 5.12
C GLY A 275 -11.97 -8.70 5.26
N ASN A 276 -12.69 -9.82 5.29
CA ASN A 276 -12.14 -11.17 5.38
C ASN A 276 -12.96 -12.19 4.57
N THR A 277 -12.38 -12.90 3.61
CA THR A 277 -13.13 -13.92 2.87
C THR A 277 -13.15 -15.25 3.64
N SER A 278 -14.27 -15.98 3.64
CA SER A 278 -14.34 -17.31 4.26
C SER A 278 -13.54 -18.33 3.46
N PHE A 279 -13.16 -19.44 4.11
CA PHE A 279 -12.41 -20.50 3.46
C PHE A 279 -13.20 -21.12 2.30
N GLU A 280 -14.51 -21.28 2.47
CA GLU A 280 -15.41 -21.88 1.48
C GLU A 280 -15.51 -21.02 0.22
N VAL A 281 -15.56 -19.69 0.37
CA VAL A 281 -15.58 -18.78 -0.79
C VAL A 281 -14.25 -18.85 -1.51
N LYS A 282 -13.13 -18.87 -0.79
CA LYS A 282 -11.79 -19.00 -1.38
C LYS A 282 -11.58 -20.33 -2.09
N ASP A 283 -11.99 -21.43 -1.47
CA ASP A 283 -11.90 -22.75 -2.07
C ASP A 283 -12.81 -22.85 -3.31
N LYS A 284 -13.98 -22.22 -3.29
CA LYS A 284 -14.83 -22.10 -4.49
C LYS A 284 -14.12 -21.34 -5.62
N GLU A 285 -13.46 -20.22 -5.35
CA GLU A 285 -12.65 -19.50 -6.37
C GLU A 285 -11.60 -20.45 -6.98
N TYR A 286 -10.94 -21.27 -6.14
CA TYR A 286 -9.99 -22.28 -6.59
C TYR A 286 -10.64 -23.38 -7.45
N GLN A 287 -11.78 -23.94 -7.03
CA GLN A 287 -12.49 -24.96 -7.82
C GLN A 287 -12.93 -24.43 -9.19
N ASP A 288 -13.38 -23.19 -9.25
CA ASP A 288 -13.79 -22.55 -10.51
C ASP A 288 -12.57 -22.21 -11.38
N MET A 289 -11.40 -21.92 -10.78
CA MET A 289 -10.13 -21.80 -11.48
C MET A 289 -9.66 -23.14 -12.08
N LEU A 290 -9.75 -24.24 -11.32
CA LEU A 290 -9.38 -25.56 -11.83
C LEU A 290 -10.21 -25.94 -13.06
N LYS A 291 -11.52 -25.67 -13.04
CA LYS A 291 -12.41 -25.87 -14.20
C LYS A 291 -12.00 -25.00 -15.38
N HIS A 292 -11.67 -23.73 -15.14
CA HIS A 292 -11.26 -22.81 -16.20
C HIS A 292 -10.00 -23.28 -16.94
N PHE A 293 -9.02 -23.81 -16.21
CA PHE A 293 -7.78 -24.35 -16.79
C PHE A 293 -7.86 -25.84 -17.16
N GLU A 294 -9.06 -26.44 -17.13
CA GLU A 294 -9.29 -27.86 -17.45
C GLU A 294 -8.40 -28.81 -16.63
N ILE A 295 -8.16 -28.47 -15.36
CA ILE A 295 -7.32 -29.24 -14.44
C ILE A 295 -8.18 -30.29 -13.72
N GLU A 296 -7.97 -31.54 -14.09
CA GLU A 296 -8.53 -32.70 -13.39
C GLU A 296 -7.47 -33.40 -12.53
N GLY A 297 -7.87 -34.08 -11.46
CA GLY A 297 -6.96 -34.89 -10.64
C GLY A 297 -7.67 -35.60 -9.50
N ASN A 298 -7.25 -36.83 -9.23
CA ASN A 298 -7.84 -37.69 -8.19
C ASN A 298 -7.35 -37.30 -6.78
N THR A 299 -6.22 -36.60 -6.69
CA THR A 299 -5.64 -36.14 -5.42
C THR A 299 -5.36 -34.65 -5.45
N SER A 300 -5.32 -34.03 -4.27
CA SER A 300 -4.94 -32.63 -4.08
C SER A 300 -3.55 -32.33 -4.65
N GLY A 301 -2.60 -33.26 -4.47
CA GLY A 301 -1.25 -33.14 -5.02
C GLY A 301 -1.21 -33.14 -6.56
N GLU A 302 -2.01 -34.00 -7.22
CA GLU A 302 -2.10 -34.03 -8.68
C GLU A 302 -2.65 -32.72 -9.26
N ARG A 303 -3.71 -32.17 -8.64
CA ARG A 303 -4.33 -30.91 -9.08
C ARG A 303 -3.38 -29.73 -8.89
N LEU A 304 -2.73 -29.63 -7.72
CA LEU A 304 -1.73 -28.58 -7.48
C LEU A 304 -0.56 -28.66 -8.44
N GLU A 305 -0.04 -29.86 -8.71
CA GLU A 305 1.09 -29.98 -9.62
C GLU A 305 0.73 -29.51 -11.03
N LYS A 306 -0.46 -29.87 -11.53
CA LYS A 306 -0.97 -29.36 -12.81
C LYS A 306 -1.16 -27.84 -12.79
N LEU A 307 -1.73 -27.27 -11.71
CA LEU A 307 -1.89 -25.81 -11.58
C LEU A 307 -0.54 -25.07 -11.57
N ARG A 308 0.50 -25.68 -10.99
CA ARG A 308 1.85 -25.10 -11.00
C ARG A 308 2.49 -25.06 -12.38
N GLN A 309 2.02 -25.87 -13.32
CA GLN A 309 2.48 -25.86 -14.71
C GLN A 309 1.71 -24.84 -15.59
N VAL A 310 0.63 -24.22 -15.08
CA VAL A 310 -0.07 -23.16 -15.81
C VAL A 310 0.88 -21.98 -16.02
N ASP A 311 0.84 -21.38 -17.21
CA ASP A 311 1.66 -20.21 -17.51
C ASP A 311 1.39 -19.07 -16.51
N ALA A 312 2.45 -18.39 -16.07
CA ALA A 312 2.33 -17.36 -15.05
C ALA A 312 1.50 -16.15 -15.52
N ALA A 313 1.60 -15.78 -16.81
CA ALA A 313 0.80 -14.68 -17.33
C ALA A 313 -0.69 -15.07 -17.47
N ALA A 314 -0.97 -16.31 -17.90
CA ALA A 314 -2.34 -16.85 -17.92
C ALA A 314 -2.96 -16.88 -16.52
N LEU A 315 -2.22 -17.35 -15.51
CA LEU A 315 -2.68 -17.36 -14.13
C LEU A 315 -2.92 -15.93 -13.61
N ALA A 316 -2.01 -14.99 -13.89
CA ALA A 316 -2.16 -13.58 -13.48
C ALA A 316 -3.37 -12.88 -14.10
N GLN A 317 -3.86 -13.33 -15.25
CA GLN A 317 -5.06 -12.80 -15.91
C GLN A 317 -6.36 -13.34 -15.31
N TYR A 318 -6.33 -14.45 -14.57
CA TYR A 318 -7.53 -15.02 -13.97
C TYR A 318 -8.05 -14.13 -12.83
N PRO A 319 -9.33 -13.71 -12.83
CA PRO A 319 -9.86 -12.76 -11.86
C PRO A 319 -9.98 -13.37 -10.46
N GLY A 320 -9.73 -12.59 -9.41
CA GLY A 320 -9.88 -13.02 -8.01
C GLY A 320 -9.94 -11.86 -7.01
N ILE A 321 -10.41 -12.12 -5.79
CA ILE A 321 -10.55 -11.10 -4.73
C ILE A 321 -9.33 -11.16 -3.78
N PHE A 322 -8.28 -10.37 -4.04
CA PHE A 322 -7.02 -10.48 -3.29
C PHE A 322 -6.89 -9.52 -2.09
N MET A 323 -7.56 -8.37 -2.13
CA MET A 323 -7.44 -7.33 -1.10
C MET A 323 -8.11 -7.68 0.24
N CYS A 324 -8.78 -8.84 0.33
CA CYS A 324 -9.31 -9.42 1.56
C CYS A 324 -8.53 -10.70 1.90
N PRO A 325 -7.39 -10.60 2.62
CA PRO A 325 -6.65 -11.77 3.08
C PRO A 325 -7.53 -12.72 3.89
N PHE A 326 -7.19 -14.01 3.88
CA PHE A 326 -7.87 -14.99 4.71
C PHE A 326 -7.36 -14.87 6.15
N VAL A 327 -8.19 -14.38 7.07
CA VAL A 327 -7.80 -14.23 8.49
C VAL A 327 -8.46 -15.23 9.42
N GLY A 328 -9.32 -16.10 8.89
CA GLY A 328 -10.01 -17.12 9.66
C GLY A 328 -9.08 -18.21 10.22
N PRO A 329 -9.59 -19.07 11.11
CA PRO A 329 -8.86 -20.23 11.59
C PRO A 329 -8.56 -21.18 10.42
N ILE A 330 -7.33 -21.71 10.37
CA ILE A 330 -6.92 -22.69 9.37
C ILE A 330 -7.18 -24.09 9.97
N PRO A 331 -8.02 -24.94 9.35
CA PRO A 331 -8.31 -26.26 9.88
C PRO A 331 -7.04 -27.09 10.09
N GLY A 332 -6.88 -27.67 11.28
CA GLY A 332 -5.71 -28.49 11.62
C GLY A 332 -4.44 -27.72 11.99
N ILE A 333 -4.45 -26.39 11.98
CA ILE A 333 -3.32 -25.54 12.37
C ILE A 333 -3.63 -24.83 13.67
N SER A 334 -2.68 -24.85 14.61
CA SER A 334 -2.77 -24.13 15.88
C SER A 334 -2.73 -22.61 15.65
N GLU A 335 -3.46 -21.85 16.46
CA GLU A 335 -3.40 -20.38 16.44
C GLU A 335 -1.98 -19.85 16.68
N ALA A 336 -1.17 -20.56 17.47
CA ALA A 336 0.23 -20.19 17.73
C ALA A 336 1.12 -20.25 16.47
N ASP A 337 0.72 -21.05 15.49
CA ASP A 337 1.40 -21.25 14.21
C ASP A 337 0.71 -20.47 13.06
N SER A 338 -0.27 -19.60 13.40
CA SER A 338 -0.96 -18.73 12.45
C SER A 338 -0.16 -17.45 12.17
N LEU A 339 -0.43 -16.82 11.03
CA LEU A 339 0.01 -15.45 10.77
C LEU A 339 -0.64 -14.43 11.73
N PHE A 340 -1.85 -14.74 12.22
CA PHE A 340 -2.68 -13.87 13.03
C PHE A 340 -2.82 -14.41 14.47
N THR A 341 -1.71 -14.50 15.19
CA THR A 341 -1.64 -15.01 16.57
C THR A 341 -2.43 -14.17 17.59
N CYS A 342 -2.78 -12.92 17.26
CA CYS A 342 -3.61 -12.05 18.10
C CYS A 342 -5.12 -12.25 17.86
N GLY A 343 -5.50 -13.24 17.06
CA GLY A 343 -6.86 -13.45 16.57
C GLY A 343 -7.10 -12.76 15.22
N PRO A 344 -8.24 -13.07 14.56
CA PRO A 344 -8.56 -12.57 13.23
C PRO A 344 -8.75 -11.04 13.24
N PRO A 345 -7.94 -10.27 12.49
CA PRO A 345 -8.14 -8.83 12.37
C PRO A 345 -9.40 -8.51 11.54
N THR A 346 -10.32 -7.73 12.10
CA THR A 346 -11.56 -7.30 11.46
C THR A 346 -11.74 -5.78 11.54
N VAL A 347 -12.68 -5.25 10.75
CA VAL A 347 -13.06 -3.83 10.82
C VAL A 347 -13.54 -3.43 12.22
N ALA A 348 -14.19 -4.35 12.94
CA ALA A 348 -14.74 -4.07 14.26
C ALA A 348 -13.67 -4.05 15.35
N ASN A 349 -12.68 -4.95 15.30
CA ASN A 349 -11.67 -5.10 16.37
C ASN A 349 -10.32 -4.42 16.07
N GLN A 350 -10.06 -3.95 14.84
CA GLN A 350 -8.76 -3.37 14.45
C GLN A 350 -8.31 -2.24 15.37
N THR A 351 -9.20 -1.36 15.85
CA THR A 351 -8.81 -0.28 16.76
C THR A 351 -8.22 -0.83 18.05
N GLY A 352 -8.87 -1.84 18.65
CA GLY A 352 -8.40 -2.48 19.87
C GLY A 352 -7.07 -3.20 19.67
N LEU A 353 -6.94 -3.93 18.56
CA LEU A 353 -5.69 -4.62 18.20
C LEU A 353 -4.53 -3.63 17.95
N ILE A 354 -4.79 -2.54 17.23
CA ILE A 354 -3.80 -1.47 17.01
C ILE A 354 -3.40 -0.87 18.36
N ALA A 355 -4.36 -0.46 19.20
CA ALA A 355 -4.08 0.14 20.50
C ALA A 355 -3.29 -0.79 21.44
N ALA A 356 -3.57 -2.10 21.38
CA ALA A 356 -2.88 -3.12 22.17
C ALA A 356 -1.49 -3.48 21.63
N CYS A 357 -1.14 -3.07 20.40
CA CYS A 357 0.14 -3.38 19.79
C CYS A 357 1.30 -2.69 20.56
N PRO A 358 2.20 -3.44 21.23
CA PRO A 358 3.12 -2.88 22.23
C PRO A 358 4.35 -2.19 21.62
N TRP A 359 4.70 -2.52 20.38
CA TRP A 359 5.88 -2.00 19.69
C TRP A 359 5.58 -0.79 18.81
N LEU A 360 4.30 -0.50 18.54
CA LEU A 360 3.91 0.57 17.63
C LEU A 360 3.79 1.91 18.37
N GLY A 361 4.57 2.88 17.92
CA GLY A 361 4.51 4.26 18.36
C GLY A 361 3.47 5.09 17.60
N ASP A 362 3.86 6.32 17.24
CA ASP A 362 2.98 7.26 16.56
C ASP A 362 2.57 6.79 15.15
N MET A 363 1.45 7.31 14.65
CA MET A 363 0.91 6.96 13.33
C MET A 363 0.47 8.20 12.55
N ILE A 364 0.75 8.21 11.25
CA ILE A 364 0.05 9.07 10.28
C ILE A 364 -1.02 8.23 9.61
N ILE A 365 -2.24 8.76 9.49
CA ILE A 365 -3.34 8.11 8.77
C ILE A 365 -3.99 9.15 7.86
N GLY A 366 -4.20 8.82 6.60
CA GLY A 366 -4.89 9.73 5.69
C GLY A 366 -5.55 9.08 4.50
N ASP A 367 -6.27 9.94 3.79
CA ASP A 367 -7.04 9.65 2.58
C ASP A 367 -6.80 10.77 1.55
N VAL A 368 -7.41 10.62 0.39
CA VAL A 368 -7.45 11.65 -0.66
C VAL A 368 -8.87 12.17 -0.87
N PHE A 369 -9.03 13.30 -1.56
CA PHE A 369 -10.37 13.89 -1.77
C PHE A 369 -11.30 13.06 -2.67
N TRP A 370 -10.75 12.19 -3.50
CA TRP A 370 -11.50 11.36 -4.44
C TRP A 370 -10.88 9.96 -4.56
N GLU A 371 -11.07 9.15 -3.51
CA GLU A 371 -10.59 7.77 -3.44
C GLU A 371 -11.19 6.85 -4.51
N GLY A 372 -12.42 7.16 -4.95
CA GLY A 372 -13.21 6.25 -5.76
C GLY A 372 -12.95 6.33 -7.26
N ASP A 373 -11.96 7.09 -7.72
CA ASP A 373 -11.61 7.16 -9.15
C ASP A 373 -11.27 5.77 -9.70
N ILE A 374 -10.68 4.90 -8.87
CA ILE A 374 -10.37 3.51 -9.21
C ILE A 374 -11.60 2.65 -9.55
N THR A 375 -12.80 3.10 -9.15
CA THR A 375 -14.05 2.37 -9.43
C THR A 375 -14.65 2.75 -10.79
N LEU A 376 -14.19 3.84 -11.41
CA LEU A 376 -14.72 4.35 -12.69
C LEU A 376 -14.77 3.30 -13.81
N PRO A 377 -13.76 2.44 -14.02
CA PRO A 377 -13.83 1.41 -15.06
C PRO A 377 -15.01 0.45 -14.89
N GLY A 378 -15.36 0.08 -13.65
CA GLY A 378 -16.52 -0.77 -13.33
C GLY A 378 -17.85 -0.03 -13.48
N LEU A 379 -17.90 1.24 -13.05
CA LEU A 379 -19.11 2.05 -13.04
C LEU A 379 -19.65 2.39 -14.43
N ARG A 380 -18.81 2.45 -15.47
CA ARG A 380 -19.22 2.86 -16.84
C ARG A 380 -20.32 1.99 -17.45
N ASN A 381 -20.47 0.75 -17.00
CA ASN A 381 -21.47 -0.18 -17.52
C ASN A 381 -22.73 -0.28 -16.63
N ARG A 382 -22.87 0.58 -15.63
CA ARG A 382 -23.97 0.52 -14.66
C ARG A 382 -24.87 1.76 -14.73
N SER A 383 -26.16 1.53 -14.59
CA SER A 383 -27.16 2.59 -14.56
C SER A 383 -27.31 3.16 -13.15
N HIS A 384 -27.67 4.44 -13.08
CA HIS A 384 -28.01 5.11 -11.84
C HIS A 384 -29.10 4.37 -11.04
N ALA A 385 -30.12 3.84 -11.74
CA ALA A 385 -31.20 3.08 -11.12
C ALA A 385 -30.70 1.83 -10.38
N ALA A 386 -29.73 1.11 -10.97
CA ALA A 386 -29.15 -0.08 -10.33
C ALA A 386 -28.38 0.28 -9.05
N LEU A 387 -27.70 1.42 -9.01
CA LEU A 387 -27.05 1.94 -7.80
C LEU A 387 -28.06 2.25 -6.70
N VAL A 388 -29.13 2.96 -7.02
CA VAL A 388 -30.17 3.34 -6.05
C VAL A 388 -30.86 2.09 -5.48
N GLU A 389 -31.31 1.18 -6.35
CA GLU A 389 -31.96 -0.08 -5.94
C GLU A 389 -31.09 -0.84 -4.95
N SER A 390 -29.81 -0.89 -5.25
CA SER A 390 -28.80 -1.56 -4.47
C SER A 390 -28.50 -0.89 -3.11
N MET A 391 -28.39 0.43 -3.07
CA MET A 391 -28.23 1.17 -1.81
C MET A 391 -29.46 0.96 -0.90
N MET A 392 -30.66 0.92 -1.49
CA MET A 392 -31.91 0.62 -0.78
C MET A 392 -32.03 -0.84 -0.32
N ALA A 393 -31.41 -1.78 -1.04
CA ALA A 393 -31.38 -3.18 -0.64
C ALA A 393 -30.41 -3.43 0.52
N VAL A 394 -29.35 -2.64 0.61
CA VAL A 394 -28.27 -2.79 1.60
C VAL A 394 -28.59 -2.05 2.90
N PHE A 395 -28.99 -0.78 2.83
CA PHE A 395 -29.18 0.08 3.99
C PHE A 395 -30.66 0.28 4.30
N PRO A 396 -31.03 0.51 5.58
CA PRO A 396 -32.39 0.95 5.90
C PRO A 396 -32.73 2.24 5.13
N SER A 397 -33.96 2.35 4.61
CA SER A 397 -34.34 3.38 3.62
C SER A 397 -33.98 4.80 4.05
N VAL A 398 -34.24 5.20 5.30
CA VAL A 398 -33.91 6.54 5.81
C VAL A 398 -32.40 6.83 5.71
N HIS A 399 -31.56 5.84 5.98
CA HIS A 399 -30.10 5.97 5.89
C HIS A 399 -29.61 5.92 4.44
N ALA A 400 -30.20 5.06 3.60
CA ALA A 400 -29.90 5.02 2.17
C ALA A 400 -30.22 6.36 1.49
N GLU A 401 -31.40 6.93 1.75
CA GLU A 401 -31.83 8.23 1.25
C GLU A 401 -30.91 9.36 1.71
N ALA A 402 -30.53 9.37 3.00
CA ALA A 402 -29.59 10.36 3.53
C ALA A 402 -28.23 10.27 2.84
N VAL A 403 -27.69 9.06 2.64
CA VAL A 403 -26.44 8.86 1.91
C VAL A 403 -26.58 9.31 0.46
N LEU A 404 -27.62 8.91 -0.27
CA LEU A 404 -27.79 9.33 -1.66
C LEU A 404 -27.92 10.85 -1.81
N SER A 405 -28.63 11.50 -0.88
CA SER A 405 -28.83 12.96 -0.87
C SER A 405 -27.53 13.75 -0.73
N GLU A 406 -26.63 13.35 0.18
CA GLU A 406 -25.32 14.00 0.37
C GLU A 406 -24.46 13.97 -0.91
N TYR A 407 -24.74 13.03 -1.80
CA TYR A 407 -23.96 12.78 -3.01
C TYR A 407 -24.69 13.32 -4.24
N GLU A 408 -25.79 14.07 -4.07
CA GLU A 408 -26.63 14.58 -5.16
C GLU A 408 -27.13 13.45 -6.09
N LEU A 409 -27.32 12.25 -5.54
CA LEU A 409 -27.86 11.11 -6.24
C LEU A 409 -29.36 11.05 -5.92
N ASP A 410 -30.19 11.40 -6.90
CA ASP A 410 -31.64 11.36 -6.72
C ASP A 410 -32.11 9.90 -6.54
N VAL A 411 -33.06 9.66 -5.64
CA VAL A 411 -33.75 8.37 -5.56
C VAL A 411 -34.66 8.13 -6.76
N SER A 412 -35.01 9.19 -7.50
CA SER A 412 -35.74 9.11 -8.76
C SER A 412 -34.86 8.61 -9.91
N THR A 413 -35.43 7.78 -10.78
CA THR A 413 -34.68 7.09 -11.86
C THR A 413 -34.38 7.96 -13.09
N LYS A 414 -34.64 9.27 -13.05
CA LYS A 414 -34.46 10.20 -14.19
C LYS A 414 -33.35 11.21 -13.90
N VAL A 415 -32.10 10.77 -14.05
CA VAL A 415 -30.93 11.59 -13.77
C VAL A 415 -30.00 11.65 -14.98
N ASP A 416 -29.24 12.73 -15.10
CA ASP A 416 -28.13 12.82 -16.03
C ASP A 416 -27.07 11.76 -15.65
N GLU A 417 -26.90 10.75 -16.50
CA GLU A 417 -25.99 9.62 -16.24
C GLU A 417 -24.53 10.07 -16.09
N VAL A 418 -24.12 11.11 -16.83
CA VAL A 418 -22.75 11.66 -16.74
C VAL A 418 -22.54 12.31 -15.38
N ARG A 419 -23.53 13.08 -14.90
CA ARG A 419 -23.48 13.67 -13.55
C ARG A 419 -23.48 12.59 -12.47
N SER A 420 -24.23 11.51 -12.67
CA SER A 420 -24.29 10.40 -11.72
C SER A 420 -22.94 9.74 -11.52
N TRP A 421 -22.19 9.43 -12.59
CA TRP A 421 -20.96 8.64 -12.47
C TRP A 421 -19.89 9.28 -11.57
N ALA A 422 -19.70 10.59 -11.66
CA ALA A 422 -18.74 11.29 -10.80
C ALA A 422 -19.14 11.19 -9.32
N GLN A 423 -20.42 11.36 -9.02
CA GLN A 423 -20.93 11.30 -7.65
C GLN A 423 -20.93 9.87 -7.09
N THR A 424 -21.31 8.89 -7.92
CA THR A 424 -21.24 7.47 -7.61
C THR A 424 -19.80 7.05 -7.33
N SER A 425 -18.85 7.46 -8.17
CA SER A 425 -17.43 7.14 -7.96
C SER A 425 -16.95 7.68 -6.62
N LYS A 426 -17.22 8.95 -6.31
CA LYS A 426 -16.87 9.48 -4.99
C LYS A 426 -17.62 8.73 -3.86
N LEU A 427 -18.90 8.32 -4.04
CA LEU A 427 -19.64 7.47 -3.09
C LEU A 427 -18.93 6.17 -2.77
N MET A 428 -18.53 5.45 -3.82
CA MET A 428 -17.83 4.19 -3.65
C MET A 428 -16.49 4.42 -2.96
N GLY A 429 -15.74 5.48 -3.32
CA GLY A 429 -14.49 5.84 -2.65
C GLY A 429 -14.65 6.08 -1.15
N ASP A 430 -15.63 6.89 -0.76
CA ASP A 430 -15.88 7.20 0.64
C ASP A 430 -16.37 5.97 1.43
N LEU A 431 -17.18 5.11 0.81
CA LEU A 431 -17.68 3.87 1.40
C LEU A 431 -16.59 2.80 1.56
N ILE A 432 -15.68 2.71 0.59
CA ILE A 432 -14.59 1.72 0.57
C ILE A 432 -13.46 2.15 1.51
N PHE A 433 -13.04 3.41 1.48
CA PHE A 433 -11.84 3.90 2.17
C PHE A 433 -12.15 4.94 3.25
N SER A 434 -12.62 6.13 2.85
CA SER A 434 -12.61 7.32 3.71
C SER A 434 -13.41 7.15 5.00
N ALA A 435 -14.59 6.53 4.93
CA ALA A 435 -15.46 6.33 6.10
C ALA A 435 -14.83 5.41 7.15
N GLU A 436 -14.11 4.36 6.72
CA GLU A 436 -13.45 3.44 7.66
C GLU A 436 -12.16 4.01 8.21
N ILE A 437 -11.44 4.81 7.41
CA ILE A 437 -10.32 5.63 7.89
C ILE A 437 -10.81 6.60 8.97
N GLU A 438 -11.95 7.26 8.74
CA GLU A 438 -12.54 8.18 9.72
C GLU A 438 -12.98 7.46 10.99
N ARG A 439 -13.67 6.32 10.88
CA ARG A 439 -14.06 5.51 12.06
C ARG A 439 -12.85 5.01 12.84
N LEU A 440 -11.79 4.57 12.15
CA LEU A 440 -10.56 4.12 12.80
C LEU A 440 -9.88 5.28 13.54
N THR A 441 -9.69 6.40 12.85
CA THR A 441 -8.99 7.58 13.38
C THR A 441 -9.75 8.23 14.53
N TYR A 442 -11.08 8.33 14.45
CA TYR A 442 -11.94 8.75 15.56
C TYR A 442 -11.70 7.90 16.81
N LYS A 443 -11.82 6.57 16.68
CA LYS A 443 -11.67 5.66 17.82
C LYS A 443 -10.26 5.65 18.41
N LEU A 444 -9.23 5.76 17.56
CA LEU A 444 -7.85 5.91 18.04
C LEU A 444 -7.62 7.28 18.68
N GLY A 445 -8.24 8.34 18.17
CA GLY A 445 -8.13 9.70 18.69
C GLY A 445 -8.80 9.91 20.05
N LEU A 446 -9.76 9.05 20.41
CA LEU A 446 -10.33 8.98 21.77
C LEU A 446 -9.36 8.34 22.78
N ALA A 447 -8.40 7.54 22.30
CA ALA A 447 -7.47 6.82 23.14
C ALA A 447 -6.16 7.61 23.31
N GLU A 448 -5.83 8.04 24.53
CA GLU A 448 -4.63 8.85 24.82
C GLU A 448 -3.30 8.06 24.76
N HIS A 449 -3.29 6.84 24.23
CA HIS A 449 -2.12 5.95 24.28
C HIS A 449 -1.03 6.25 23.24
N ARG A 450 -1.37 6.86 22.10
CA ARG A 450 -0.41 7.19 21.03
C ARG A 450 -0.86 8.40 20.23
N ARG A 451 0.10 9.10 19.62
CA ARG A 451 -0.22 10.25 18.76
C ARG A 451 -0.64 9.77 17.39
N ILE A 452 -1.82 10.21 16.97
CA ILE A 452 -2.36 10.02 15.63
C ILE A 452 -2.28 11.35 14.89
N TYR A 453 -1.85 11.32 13.64
CA TYR A 453 -1.82 12.50 12.77
C TYR A 453 -2.70 12.23 11.55
N ARG A 454 -3.82 12.94 11.46
CA ARG A 454 -4.78 12.81 10.35
C ARG A 454 -4.42 13.78 9.22
N TYR A 455 -4.41 13.32 7.98
CA TYR A 455 -4.36 14.22 6.82
C TYR A 455 -5.36 13.85 5.74
N SER A 456 -5.69 14.80 4.88
CA SER A 456 -6.31 14.52 3.59
C SER A 456 -5.68 15.30 2.45
N PHE A 457 -5.54 14.63 1.32
CA PHE A 457 -4.77 15.13 0.20
C PHE A 457 -5.63 15.34 -1.06
N GLY A 458 -5.60 16.57 -1.54
CA GLY A 458 -6.44 17.07 -2.62
C GLY A 458 -5.67 17.91 -3.62
N LEU A 459 -4.39 17.64 -3.85
CA LEU A 459 -3.69 18.22 -5.00
C LEU A 459 -4.15 17.55 -6.29
N SER A 460 -4.28 18.34 -7.35
CA SER A 460 -4.59 17.80 -8.67
C SER A 460 -3.40 17.11 -9.29
N ASN A 461 -3.70 16.06 -10.07
CA ASN A 461 -2.69 15.41 -10.89
C ASN A 461 -2.15 16.40 -11.93
N PRO A 462 -0.85 16.72 -11.88
CA PRO A 462 -0.29 17.78 -12.71
C PRO A 462 0.08 17.31 -14.12
N ILE A 463 -0.22 16.06 -14.49
CA ILE A 463 0.26 15.42 -15.72
C ILE A 463 -0.69 15.74 -16.88
N PRO A 464 -0.27 16.55 -17.89
CA PRO A 464 -1.10 16.79 -19.06
C PRO A 464 -1.26 15.51 -19.88
N GLY A 465 -2.50 15.17 -20.25
CA GLY A 465 -2.79 14.03 -21.11
C GLY A 465 -2.81 12.65 -20.42
N SER A 466 -2.64 12.61 -19.09
CA SER A 466 -2.96 11.39 -18.32
C SER A 466 -4.49 11.19 -18.24
N LEU A 467 -4.93 9.97 -17.96
CA LEU A 467 -6.35 9.68 -17.68
C LEU A 467 -6.91 10.49 -16.50
N HIS A 468 -6.04 10.92 -15.60
CA HIS A 468 -6.37 11.73 -14.43
C HIS A 468 -5.93 13.18 -14.58
N SER A 469 -5.68 13.67 -15.80
CA SER A 469 -5.16 15.03 -16.00
C SER A 469 -6.06 16.06 -15.32
N PHE A 470 -5.51 16.78 -14.34
CA PHE A 470 -6.23 17.74 -13.51
C PHE A 470 -7.36 17.18 -12.63
N ALA A 471 -7.42 15.86 -12.44
CA ALA A 471 -8.24 15.24 -11.41
C ALA A 471 -7.67 15.59 -10.02
N THR A 472 -8.51 16.19 -9.17
CA THR A 472 -8.15 16.59 -7.82
C THR A 472 -8.19 15.40 -6.87
N GLY A 473 -7.10 15.14 -6.16
CA GLY A 473 -7.11 14.22 -5.03
C GLY A 473 -7.50 12.78 -5.38
N HIS A 474 -7.15 12.27 -6.57
CA HIS A 474 -7.48 10.90 -6.95
C HIS A 474 -6.63 9.86 -6.18
N HIS A 475 -7.07 8.60 -6.07
CA HIS A 475 -6.32 7.54 -5.37
C HIS A 475 -4.89 7.42 -5.91
N PHE A 476 -3.91 7.13 -5.05
CA PHE A 476 -2.45 7.18 -5.31
C PHE A 476 -1.81 8.56 -5.53
N ILE A 477 -2.55 9.67 -5.62
CA ILE A 477 -1.92 10.96 -6.01
C ILE A 477 -0.86 11.42 -5.01
N ASP A 478 -1.03 11.17 -3.72
CA ASP A 478 -0.09 11.59 -2.67
C ASP A 478 1.28 10.92 -2.80
N ILE A 479 1.34 9.66 -3.27
CA ILE A 479 2.57 8.92 -3.58
C ILE A 479 3.39 9.62 -4.67
N LEU A 480 2.72 10.17 -5.69
CA LEU A 480 3.37 10.90 -6.78
C LEU A 480 4.11 12.15 -6.25
N PHE A 481 3.57 12.79 -5.20
CA PHE A 481 4.22 13.92 -4.53
C PHE A 481 5.29 13.45 -3.52
N LEU A 482 5.02 12.39 -2.76
CA LEU A 482 5.89 11.88 -1.71
C LEU A 482 7.26 11.45 -2.24
N PHE A 483 7.31 10.69 -3.33
CA PHE A 483 8.56 10.20 -3.91
C PHE A 483 9.33 11.23 -4.73
N LEU A 484 8.82 12.46 -4.83
CA LEU A 484 9.45 13.56 -5.55
C LEU A 484 9.66 13.28 -7.05
N THR A 485 8.95 12.29 -7.61
CA THR A 485 9.03 11.87 -9.02
C THR A 485 8.54 12.96 -9.95
N LEU A 486 7.66 13.85 -9.47
CA LEU A 486 7.19 15.04 -10.18
C LEU A 486 8.29 16.04 -10.53
N ILE A 487 9.37 16.11 -9.75
CA ILE A 487 10.34 17.21 -9.87
C ILE A 487 11.10 17.13 -11.20
N ASP A 488 11.39 15.92 -11.69
CA ASP A 488 12.28 15.69 -12.84
C ASP A 488 11.57 15.47 -14.18
N ARG A 489 10.24 15.43 -14.16
CA ARG A 489 9.44 14.93 -15.28
C ARG A 489 8.51 15.97 -15.91
N TYR A 490 8.25 17.10 -15.24
CA TYR A 490 7.18 18.01 -15.69
C TYR A 490 7.60 19.48 -15.91
N PRO A 491 6.94 20.22 -16.83
CA PRO A 491 7.36 21.56 -17.27
C PRO A 491 7.17 22.70 -16.24
N THR A 492 8.19 23.54 -16.08
CA THR A 492 8.37 24.50 -14.97
C THR A 492 7.34 25.66 -14.82
N HIS A 493 6.42 25.86 -15.77
CA HIS A 493 5.61 27.10 -15.87
C HIS A 493 4.46 27.21 -14.84
N ARG A 494 3.93 26.09 -14.29
CA ARG A 494 3.09 26.05 -13.07
C ARG A 494 3.75 25.29 -11.90
N ASN A 495 4.87 24.61 -12.15
CA ASN A 495 5.40 23.54 -11.30
C ASN A 495 6.12 23.96 -10.04
N LYS A 496 6.54 25.21 -9.87
CA LYS A 496 7.17 25.59 -8.58
C LYS A 496 6.19 25.41 -7.42
N TRP A 497 4.88 25.52 -7.64
CA TRP A 497 3.88 25.23 -6.61
C TRP A 497 3.85 23.74 -6.26
N TYR A 498 3.56 22.87 -7.22
CA TYR A 498 3.50 21.42 -6.98
C TYR A 498 4.84 20.83 -6.52
N GLN A 499 5.97 21.31 -7.04
CA GLN A 499 7.30 20.93 -6.55
C GLN A 499 7.49 21.35 -5.09
N ARG A 500 7.08 22.57 -4.70
CA ARG A 500 7.11 22.97 -3.29
C ARG A 500 6.23 22.07 -2.44
N GLN A 501 5.02 21.75 -2.90
CA GLN A 501 4.14 20.85 -2.14
C GLN A 501 4.72 19.44 -2.03
N ALA A 502 5.31 18.88 -3.09
CA ALA A 502 6.03 17.60 -3.06
C ALA A 502 7.15 17.61 -2.01
N MET A 503 7.94 18.68 -1.99
CA MET A 503 9.03 18.87 -1.02
C MET A 503 8.51 19.04 0.42
N VAL A 504 7.36 19.69 0.61
CA VAL A 504 6.70 19.79 1.94
C VAL A 504 6.15 18.43 2.36
N THR A 505 5.50 17.68 1.46
CA THR A 505 5.00 16.32 1.71
C THR A 505 6.14 15.40 2.13
N ALA A 506 7.19 15.28 1.30
CA ALA A 506 8.33 14.43 1.63
C ALA A 506 8.99 14.84 2.96
N ARG A 507 9.14 16.15 3.21
CA ARG A 507 9.72 16.64 4.48
C ARG A 507 8.90 16.20 5.68
N ARG A 508 7.56 16.25 5.62
CA ARG A 508 6.69 15.81 6.72
C ARG A 508 6.87 14.33 7.04
N TRP A 509 6.96 13.47 6.02
CA TRP A 509 7.21 12.04 6.18
C TRP A 509 8.62 11.76 6.74
N ILE A 510 9.64 12.47 6.23
CA ILE A 510 11.03 12.36 6.72
C ILE A 510 11.11 12.81 8.19
N SER A 511 10.55 13.97 8.54
CA SER A 511 10.51 14.47 9.92
C SER A 511 9.83 13.48 10.86
N PHE A 512 8.73 12.85 10.43
CA PHE A 512 8.04 11.82 11.19
C PHE A 512 8.91 10.58 11.44
N ALA A 513 9.69 10.14 10.45
CA ALA A 513 10.68 9.06 10.64
C ALA A 513 11.78 9.45 11.65
N HIS A 514 12.11 10.74 11.76
CA HIS A 514 12.98 11.30 12.80
C HIS A 514 12.29 11.50 14.16
N GLY A 515 11.05 11.03 14.32
CA GLY A 515 10.27 11.13 15.57
C GLY A 515 9.70 12.53 15.84
N GLN A 516 9.67 13.41 14.84
CA GLN A 516 9.09 14.74 14.95
C GLN A 516 7.62 14.72 14.50
N ALA A 517 6.77 15.49 15.17
CA ALA A 517 5.39 15.70 14.74
C ALA A 517 5.37 16.33 13.32
N PRO A 518 4.62 15.76 12.35
CA PRO A 518 4.49 16.33 11.03
C PRO A 518 3.53 17.54 11.02
N TRP A 519 2.58 17.57 11.96
CA TRP A 519 1.64 18.64 12.32
C TRP A 519 1.03 18.31 13.70
N GLU A 520 0.05 19.08 14.17
CA GLU A 520 -0.63 18.82 15.44
C GLU A 520 -1.36 17.47 15.46
N ALA A 521 -1.35 16.78 16.60
CA ALA A 521 -2.01 15.48 16.74
C ALA A 521 -3.54 15.60 16.64
N TYR A 522 -4.15 14.60 16.03
CA TYR A 522 -5.59 14.39 16.01
C TYR A 522 -6.03 13.88 17.39
N ILE A 523 -6.88 14.64 18.06
CA ILE A 523 -7.46 14.31 19.37
C ILE A 523 -8.98 14.41 19.19
N ALA A 524 -9.69 13.32 19.44
CA ALA A 524 -11.15 13.28 19.38
C ALA A 524 -11.74 13.40 20.78
N GLU A 525 -12.96 13.93 20.85
CA GLU A 525 -13.76 14.06 22.08
C GLU A 525 -14.98 13.13 21.98
N ALA A 526 -15.58 12.77 23.12
CA ALA A 526 -16.76 11.91 23.13
C ALA A 526 -17.96 12.57 22.42
N GLU A 527 -18.00 13.90 22.45
CA GLU A 527 -18.98 14.76 21.82
C GLU A 527 -18.77 14.88 20.29
N GLY A 528 -17.61 14.46 19.78
CA GLY A 528 -17.31 14.43 18.35
C GLY A 528 -15.89 14.87 18.00
N VAL A 529 -15.70 15.23 16.73
CA VAL A 529 -14.38 15.50 16.15
C VAL A 529 -14.17 16.96 15.76
N ALA A 530 -15.10 17.85 16.10
CA ALA A 530 -15.10 19.25 15.66
C ALA A 530 -13.76 19.97 15.98
N ASN A 531 -13.21 19.75 17.18
CA ASN A 531 -11.94 20.35 17.63
C ASN A 531 -10.69 19.56 17.18
N ALA A 532 -10.86 18.35 16.64
CA ALA A 532 -9.75 17.50 16.23
C ALA A 532 -8.97 18.15 15.08
N LYS A 533 -7.65 17.99 15.08
CA LYS A 533 -6.77 18.58 14.06
C LYS A 533 -6.62 17.67 12.85
N ILE A 534 -6.80 18.24 11.67
CA ILE A 534 -6.56 17.59 10.38
C ILE A 534 -5.64 18.45 9.52
N ALA A 535 -4.66 17.82 8.88
CA ALA A 535 -3.84 18.45 7.86
C ALA A 535 -4.47 18.29 6.48
N ILE A 536 -4.74 19.38 5.79
CA ILE A 536 -5.34 19.39 4.46
C ILE A 536 -4.32 19.93 3.47
N CYS A 537 -4.16 19.24 2.34
CA CYS A 537 -3.37 19.73 1.21
C CYS A 537 -4.25 19.91 -0.02
N ASN A 538 -4.41 21.14 -0.53
CA ASN A 538 -5.21 21.39 -1.73
C ASN A 538 -4.52 22.35 -2.70
N ASP A 539 -5.07 22.48 -3.90
CA ASP A 539 -4.45 23.28 -4.97
C ASP A 539 -4.38 24.78 -4.67
N ILE A 540 -5.19 25.27 -3.73
CA ILE A 540 -5.34 26.69 -3.42
C ILE A 540 -4.26 27.14 -2.42
N VAL A 541 -4.19 26.47 -1.27
CA VAL A 541 -3.33 26.88 -0.14
C VAL A 541 -2.23 25.87 0.18
N GLY A 542 -2.25 24.68 -0.43
CA GLY A 542 -1.30 23.62 -0.14
C GLY A 542 -1.55 23.07 1.26
N TRP A 543 -0.48 22.63 1.93
CA TRP A 543 -0.60 22.09 3.28
C TRP A 543 -0.99 23.15 4.33
N THR A 544 -2.11 22.91 5.00
CA THR A 544 -2.56 23.66 6.18
C THR A 544 -3.04 22.70 7.26
N THR A 545 -2.94 23.09 8.53
CA THR A 545 -3.54 22.35 9.65
C THR A 545 -4.63 23.21 10.26
N ARG A 546 -5.78 22.60 10.54
CA ARG A 546 -6.95 23.28 11.12
C ARG A 546 -7.79 22.29 11.91
N THR A 547 -8.75 22.79 12.66
CA THR A 547 -9.79 21.94 13.26
C THR A 547 -10.71 21.40 12.16
N ILE A 548 -11.38 20.27 12.41
CA ILE A 548 -12.36 19.74 11.45
C ILE A 548 -13.51 20.72 11.24
N ALA A 549 -13.99 21.40 12.28
CA ALA A 549 -15.06 22.39 12.14
C ALA A 549 -14.65 23.56 11.23
N GLU A 550 -13.42 24.08 11.39
CA GLU A 550 -12.89 25.12 10.49
C GLU A 550 -12.75 24.61 9.05
N ASP A 551 -12.31 23.35 8.84
CA ASP A 551 -12.22 22.80 7.49
C ASP A 551 -13.59 22.59 6.85
N GLU A 552 -14.56 22.15 7.63
CA GLU A 552 -15.93 21.94 7.19
C GLU A 552 -16.56 23.25 6.71
N GLU A 553 -16.47 24.32 7.50
CA GLU A 553 -16.95 25.65 7.11
C GLU A 553 -16.27 26.17 5.83
N ILE A 554 -14.95 25.97 5.70
CA ILE A 554 -14.21 26.38 4.49
C ILE A 554 -14.66 25.54 3.29
N SER A 555 -14.90 24.24 3.48
CA SER A 555 -15.26 23.30 2.41
C SER A 555 -16.62 23.61 1.77
N GLU A 556 -17.52 24.30 2.48
CA GLU A 556 -18.81 24.77 1.94
C GLU A 556 -18.64 25.65 0.69
N ASN A 557 -17.51 26.35 0.57
CA ASN A 557 -17.21 27.27 -0.52
C ASN A 557 -16.21 26.70 -1.55
N ASP A 558 -15.72 25.48 -1.35
CA ASP A 558 -14.72 24.86 -2.20
C ASP A 558 -15.36 23.99 -3.32
N PRO A 559 -14.72 23.82 -4.50
CA PRO A 559 -15.25 22.99 -5.60
C PRO A 559 -15.38 21.50 -5.27
N TRP A 560 -14.63 21.03 -4.28
CA TRP A 560 -14.67 19.66 -3.73
C TRP A 560 -15.68 19.52 -2.58
N GLY A 561 -16.26 20.65 -2.13
CA GLY A 561 -17.58 20.78 -1.56
C GLY A 561 -17.77 20.40 -0.08
N PRO A 562 -18.93 20.79 0.50
CA PRO A 562 -19.37 20.46 1.87
C PRO A 562 -19.64 18.95 2.06
N ARG A 563 -19.78 18.21 0.96
CA ARG A 563 -20.09 16.78 0.97
C ARG A 563 -19.09 15.98 1.80
N ARG A 564 -17.81 16.37 1.86
CA ARG A 564 -16.77 15.53 2.48
C ARG A 564 -17.14 15.12 3.91
N TYR A 565 -17.60 16.05 4.74
CA TYR A 565 -17.97 15.73 6.11
C TYR A 565 -19.42 15.23 6.24
N GLY A 566 -20.36 15.83 5.49
CA GLY A 566 -21.77 15.38 5.47
C GLY A 566 -21.94 13.94 4.99
N GLY A 567 -21.30 13.62 3.87
CA GLY A 567 -21.29 12.30 3.27
C GLY A 567 -20.61 11.23 4.13
N LEU A 568 -19.49 11.56 4.80
CA LEU A 568 -18.87 10.64 5.76
C LEU A 568 -19.78 10.36 6.94
N ARG A 569 -20.42 11.40 7.53
CA ARG A 569 -21.39 11.22 8.62
C ARG A 569 -22.58 10.37 8.19
N ALA A 570 -23.13 10.61 6.99
CA ALA A 570 -24.24 9.83 6.47
C ALA A 570 -23.86 8.36 6.26
N ILE A 571 -22.69 8.08 5.67
CA ILE A 571 -22.18 6.70 5.49
C ILE A 571 -21.97 6.04 6.85
N ILE A 572 -21.28 6.71 7.79
CA ILE A 572 -21.00 6.13 9.11
C ILE A 572 -22.31 5.83 9.85
N ALA A 573 -23.28 6.74 9.83
CA ALA A 573 -24.60 6.51 10.40
C ALA A 573 -25.32 5.32 9.72
N ALA A 574 -25.23 5.19 8.39
CA ALA A 574 -25.79 4.06 7.66
C ALA A 574 -25.12 2.73 8.03
N LEU A 575 -23.79 2.70 8.16
CA LEU A 575 -23.02 1.53 8.57
C LEU A 575 -23.30 1.12 10.02
N ASP A 576 -23.50 2.09 10.92
CA ASP A 576 -23.82 1.81 12.32
C ASP A 576 -25.27 1.32 12.47
N ALA A 577 -26.20 1.81 11.64
CA ALA A 577 -27.60 1.37 11.61
C ALA A 577 -27.81 -0.09 11.15
N LEU A 578 -26.80 -0.70 10.51
CA LEU A 578 -26.84 -2.12 10.11
C LEU A 578 -26.76 -3.07 11.31
N ARG A 579 -26.24 -2.59 12.44
CA ARG A 579 -26.05 -3.37 13.65
C ARG A 579 -27.36 -3.45 14.43
N SER A 580 -27.94 -4.65 14.55
CA SER A 580 -29.07 -4.84 15.47
C SER A 580 -28.58 -5.05 16.91
N ALA A 581 -29.44 -4.77 17.89
CA ALA A 581 -29.08 -4.86 19.32
C ALA A 581 -28.65 -6.26 19.79
N GLU A 582 -29.05 -7.31 19.06
CA GLU A 582 -28.79 -8.73 19.39
C GLU A 582 -27.80 -9.40 18.42
N GLU A 583 -27.26 -8.67 17.44
CA GLU A 583 -26.40 -9.25 16.40
C GLU A 583 -24.94 -9.42 16.85
N SER A 584 -24.35 -10.58 16.52
CA SER A 584 -22.94 -10.85 16.79
C SER A 584 -22.02 -9.93 15.98
N GLU A 585 -20.84 -9.63 16.54
CA GLU A 585 -19.82 -8.83 15.86
C GLU A 585 -19.38 -9.43 14.51
N GLU A 586 -19.31 -10.77 14.46
CA GLU A 586 -18.99 -11.50 13.24
C GLU A 586 -20.02 -11.23 12.13
N LYS A 587 -21.31 -11.33 12.44
CA LYS A 587 -22.37 -11.11 11.46
C LYS A 587 -22.44 -9.65 11.00
N TYR A 588 -22.16 -8.71 11.91
CA TYR A 588 -21.98 -7.31 11.55
C TYR A 588 -20.80 -7.09 10.59
N CYS A 589 -19.63 -7.66 10.89
CA CYS A 589 -18.46 -7.58 10.00
C CYS A 589 -18.73 -8.18 8.62
N GLN A 590 -19.45 -9.31 8.56
CA GLN A 590 -19.85 -9.94 7.29
C GLN A 590 -20.74 -9.01 6.46
N LYS A 591 -21.71 -8.31 7.06
CA LYS A 591 -22.52 -7.31 6.37
C LYS A 591 -21.66 -6.18 5.81
N ILE A 592 -20.80 -5.57 6.64
CA ILE A 592 -19.90 -4.48 6.21
C ILE A 592 -19.04 -4.93 5.03
N GLN A 593 -18.52 -6.15 5.09
CA GLN A 593 -17.74 -6.71 4.01
C GLN A 593 -18.55 -6.95 2.74
N GLN A 594 -19.77 -7.51 2.83
CA GLN A 594 -20.62 -7.70 1.66
C GLN A 594 -20.87 -6.37 0.94
N ILE A 595 -21.08 -5.30 1.70
CA ILE A 595 -21.25 -3.93 1.18
C ILE A 595 -19.99 -3.43 0.49
N LYS A 596 -18.82 -3.68 1.07
CA LYS A 596 -17.55 -3.30 0.45
C LYS A 596 -17.29 -4.10 -0.82
N LEU A 597 -17.42 -5.43 -0.77
CA LEU A 597 -17.27 -6.29 -1.95
C LEU A 597 -18.23 -5.89 -3.07
N PHE A 598 -19.43 -5.50 -2.69
CA PHE A 598 -20.39 -4.91 -3.61
C PHE A 598 -19.93 -3.55 -4.16
N SER A 599 -19.35 -2.69 -3.34
CA SER A 599 -18.78 -1.41 -3.81
C SER A 599 -17.63 -1.60 -4.81
N TRP A 600 -16.97 -2.77 -4.79
CA TRP A 600 -15.99 -3.21 -5.79
C TRP A 600 -16.59 -3.89 -7.03
N GLY A 601 -17.84 -4.38 -6.93
CA GLY A 601 -18.49 -5.29 -7.88
C GLY A 601 -19.87 -4.88 -8.40
N PHE A 602 -20.36 -3.69 -8.02
CA PHE A 602 -21.22 -2.88 -8.87
C PHE A 602 -20.51 -2.67 -10.19
#